data_AF-A0A7W1UZD2-F1
#
_entry.id   AF-A0A7W1UZD2-F1
#
_cell.length_a   1.000
_cell.length_b   1.000
_cell.length_c   1.000
_cell.angle_alpha   90.00
_cell.angle_beta   90.00
_cell.angle_gamma   90.00
#
_symmetry.space_group_name_H-M   'P 1'
#
loop_
_entity.id
_entity.type
_entity.pdbx_description
1 polymer ?
#
loop_
_entity_poly.entity_id
_entity_poly.type
_entity_poly.pdbx_seq_one_letter_code
_entity_poly.pdbx_strand_id
1 'polypeptide(L)'
;MGCQKLTYHVENPPLKVVYRAEESDKNTAQRFLSVDPLAHEFPHQSPYAAMNNNPIYFIDPDGRAAVPPDDHYINNDGSISSVQTDDNFDRFFVQDNLSETGYRLAGQLNKNDAGLVQFPGSGTGFDRYGTVDAGGTSTSPAETVGQGDHYLKPETAAALFGLVNKLHSDLGFNLSLGDMSSSNGSDPWQAGFKHHAGHGHLGKRSGLDVDFRYLNSDGNSFQSSNAFKSSSFSSLNNQRVYDAAATFGFTKNYQGTS
;
A
#
# COMPACT_ATOMS: atom_id res chain seq x y z
N MET A 1 18.20 4.49 -16.86
CA MET A 1 18.93 4.07 -15.64
C MET A 1 18.03 3.08 -14.94
N GLY A 2 18.50 1.87 -14.64
CA GLY A 2 17.64 0.77 -14.21
C GLY A 2 17.03 1.02 -12.82
N CYS A 3 15.70 1.03 -12.76
CA CYS A 3 14.88 0.81 -11.58
C CYS A 3 13.90 -0.31 -11.93
N GLN A 4 13.38 -0.98 -10.90
CA GLN A 4 12.34 -2.01 -11.02
C GLN A 4 11.06 -1.49 -10.40
N LYS A 5 9.93 -1.93 -10.91
CA LYS A 5 8.61 -1.55 -10.39
C LYS A 5 7.93 -2.73 -9.73
N LEU A 6 7.45 -2.53 -8.52
CA LEU A 6 6.53 -3.45 -7.85
C LEU A 6 5.11 -2.92 -8.00
N THR A 7 4.21 -3.75 -8.53
CA THR A 7 2.77 -3.45 -8.61
C THR A 7 2.00 -4.32 -7.62
N TYR A 8 1.26 -3.70 -6.71
CA TYR A 8 0.39 -4.38 -5.74
C TYR A 8 -0.90 -4.90 -6.39
N HIS A 9 -1.30 -6.10 -5.99
CA HIS A 9 -2.55 -6.75 -6.39
C HIS A 9 -3.32 -7.25 -5.18
N VAL A 10 -4.59 -6.83 -5.09
CA VAL A 10 -5.57 -7.45 -4.21
C VAL A 10 -6.05 -8.73 -4.89
N GLU A 11 -5.50 -9.87 -4.50
CA GLU A 11 -6.17 -11.15 -4.73
C GLU A 11 -7.27 -11.28 -3.65
N ASN A 12 -8.53 -11.49 -4.05
CA ASN A 12 -9.58 -11.80 -3.09
C ASN A 12 -9.22 -13.14 -2.41
N PRO A 13 -8.88 -13.17 -1.11
CA PRO A 13 -8.64 -14.44 -0.45
C PRO A 13 -9.94 -15.26 -0.46
N PRO A 14 -9.86 -16.61 -0.49
CA PRO A 14 -11.04 -17.42 -0.26
C PRO A 14 -11.63 -17.09 1.11
N LEU A 15 -12.94 -16.82 1.15
CA LEU A 15 -13.69 -16.50 2.37
C LEU A 15 -13.37 -17.53 3.47
N LYS A 16 -12.64 -17.11 4.51
CA LYS A 16 -12.47 -17.89 5.74
C LYS A 16 -13.62 -17.53 6.69
N VAL A 17 -14.58 -18.43 6.81
CA VAL A 17 -15.63 -18.34 7.85
C VAL A 17 -15.00 -18.75 9.18
N VAL A 18 -14.88 -17.81 10.11
CA VAL A 18 -14.47 -18.08 11.50
C VAL A 18 -15.74 -18.10 12.35
N TYR A 19 -16.07 -19.26 12.93
CA TYR A 19 -17.15 -19.34 13.91
C TYR A 19 -16.62 -18.85 15.26
N ARG A 20 -17.10 -17.69 15.73
CA ARG A 20 -16.96 -17.30 17.13
C ARG A 20 -18.08 -17.98 17.91
N ALA A 21 -17.75 -18.67 18.99
CA ALA A 21 -18.76 -19.04 19.98
C ALA A 21 -19.12 -17.77 20.76
N GLU A 22 -20.27 -17.16 20.44
CA GLU A 22 -20.84 -16.09 21.24
C GLU A 22 -22.04 -16.61 22.04
N GLU A 23 -22.04 -16.26 23.32
CA GLU A 23 -23.20 -16.28 24.20
C GLU A 23 -24.28 -15.36 23.62
N SER A 24 -25.54 -15.78 23.67
CA SER A 24 -26.63 -15.13 22.92
C SER A 24 -26.97 -13.75 23.51
N ASP A 25 -26.27 -12.72 23.09
CA ASP A 25 -26.84 -11.38 23.12
C ASP A 25 -27.97 -11.33 22.10
N LYS A 26 -29.15 -10.89 22.54
CA LYS A 26 -30.35 -10.76 21.72
C LYS A 26 -30.15 -9.67 20.67
N ASN A 27 -29.37 -9.94 19.64
CA ASN A 27 -29.20 -9.06 18.50
C ASN A 27 -30.42 -9.19 17.60
N THR A 28 -31.23 -8.14 17.67
CA THR A 28 -32.48 -7.95 16.97
C THR A 28 -32.27 -8.02 15.46
N ALA A 29 -32.53 -9.18 14.86
CA ALA A 29 -32.59 -9.39 13.42
C ALA A 29 -33.51 -8.39 12.67
N GLN A 30 -34.31 -7.58 13.38
CA GLN A 30 -35.15 -6.54 12.80
C GLN A 30 -34.38 -5.30 12.31
N ARG A 31 -33.12 -5.07 12.71
CA ARG A 31 -32.33 -3.91 12.23
C ARG A 31 -32.08 -3.95 10.72
N PHE A 32 -31.93 -5.15 10.14
CA PHE A 32 -31.74 -5.33 8.70
C PHE A 32 -33.03 -5.22 7.87
N LEU A 33 -34.20 -5.19 8.52
CA LEU A 33 -35.50 -5.07 7.86
C LEU A 33 -36.04 -3.62 7.92
N SER A 34 -35.40 -2.75 8.69
CA SER A 34 -35.72 -1.33 8.77
C SER A 34 -34.85 -0.50 7.82
N VAL A 35 -35.41 0.61 7.34
CA VAL A 35 -34.66 1.65 6.62
C VAL A 35 -33.54 2.20 7.51
N ASP A 36 -32.34 2.37 6.95
CA ASP A 36 -31.22 3.03 7.62
C ASP A 36 -31.62 4.42 8.14
N PRO A 37 -31.48 4.71 9.45
CA PRO A 37 -31.76 6.03 10.03
C PRO A 37 -31.03 7.20 9.35
N LEU A 38 -29.85 6.96 8.76
CA LEU A 38 -29.03 7.95 8.06
C LEU A 38 -29.17 7.89 6.53
N ALA A 39 -30.17 7.19 5.99
CA ALA A 39 -30.41 7.14 4.54
C ALA A 39 -30.51 8.51 3.86
N HIS A 40 -30.94 9.55 4.60
CA HIS A 40 -31.03 10.91 4.09
C HIS A 40 -29.66 11.60 3.87
N GLU A 41 -28.62 11.16 4.56
CA GLU A 41 -27.23 11.63 4.36
C GLU A 41 -26.59 10.96 3.13
N PHE A 42 -27.11 9.80 2.72
CA PHE A 42 -26.61 8.99 1.61
C PHE A 42 -27.64 8.82 0.48
N PRO A 43 -28.12 9.90 -0.17
CA PRO A 43 -29.19 9.83 -1.18
C PRO A 43 -28.80 9.04 -2.44
N HIS A 44 -27.51 8.75 -2.62
CA HIS A 44 -26.96 7.95 -3.71
C HIS A 44 -26.90 6.44 -3.39
N GLN A 45 -27.17 6.03 -2.15
CA GLN A 45 -27.12 4.63 -1.71
C GLN A 45 -28.53 4.11 -1.43
N SER A 46 -28.70 2.79 -1.53
CA SER A 46 -29.95 2.15 -1.10
C SER A 46 -30.09 2.30 0.42
N PRO A 47 -31.28 2.62 0.96
CA PRO A 47 -31.54 2.67 2.41
C PRO A 47 -31.40 1.30 3.11
N TYR A 48 -31.10 0.24 2.36
CA TYR A 48 -30.84 -1.11 2.85
C TYR A 48 -29.43 -1.61 2.50
N ALA A 49 -28.55 -0.74 2.00
CA ALA A 49 -27.17 -1.10 1.71
C ALA A 49 -26.33 -1.06 3.00
N ALA A 50 -25.70 -2.17 3.36
CA ALA A 50 -24.71 -2.22 4.42
C ALA A 50 -23.29 -2.07 3.86
N MET A 51 -22.37 -1.47 4.62
CA MET A 51 -20.94 -1.37 4.28
C MET A 51 -20.70 -0.81 2.87
N ASN A 52 -21.54 0.14 2.43
CA ASN A 52 -21.57 0.71 1.08
C ASN A 52 -21.52 -0.34 -0.04
N ASN A 53 -22.18 -1.49 0.19
CA ASN A 53 -22.21 -2.65 -0.69
C ASN A 53 -20.81 -3.25 -1.02
N ASN A 54 -19.79 -2.93 -0.20
CA ASN A 54 -18.44 -3.48 -0.29
C ASN A 54 -17.94 -3.90 1.11
N PRO A 55 -18.45 -5.02 1.65
CA PRO A 55 -18.12 -5.52 3.00
C PRO A 55 -16.68 -6.04 3.13
N ILE A 56 -15.92 -6.06 2.02
CA ILE A 56 -14.50 -6.40 2.02
C ILE A 56 -13.67 -5.16 2.39
N TYR A 57 -14.09 -3.99 1.93
CA TYR A 57 -13.35 -2.74 2.12
C TYR A 57 -13.88 -1.89 3.26
N PHE A 58 -15.21 -1.83 3.43
CA PHE A 58 -15.83 -1.00 4.45
C PHE A 58 -16.32 -1.83 5.63
N ILE A 59 -16.19 -1.24 6.81
CA ILE A 59 -16.75 -1.75 8.06
C ILE A 59 -17.83 -0.76 8.51
N ASP A 60 -18.87 -1.24 9.17
CA ASP A 60 -19.94 -0.41 9.74
C ASP A 60 -20.26 -0.94 11.15
N PRO A 61 -19.39 -0.66 12.16
CA PRO A 61 -19.48 -1.31 13.47
C PRO A 61 -20.70 -0.88 14.28
N ASP A 62 -21.16 0.37 14.10
CA ASP A 62 -22.29 0.95 14.84
C ASP A 62 -23.59 1.01 14.03
N GLY A 63 -23.54 0.62 12.74
CA GLY A 63 -24.69 0.53 11.84
C GLY A 63 -25.17 1.91 11.38
N ARG A 64 -24.25 2.87 11.18
CA ARG A 64 -24.54 4.26 10.82
C ARG A 64 -23.89 4.69 9.52
N ALA A 65 -22.59 4.47 9.39
CA ALA A 65 -21.85 4.89 8.21
C ALA A 65 -20.70 3.93 7.93
N ALA A 66 -20.59 3.51 6.67
CA ALA A 66 -19.47 2.74 6.18
C ALA A 66 -18.17 3.56 6.25
N VAL A 67 -17.17 3.02 6.92
CA VAL A 67 -15.91 3.70 7.24
C VAL A 67 -14.74 2.83 6.78
N PRO A 68 -13.68 3.43 6.20
CA PRO A 68 -12.49 2.69 5.82
C PRO A 68 -11.75 2.23 7.10
N PRO A 69 -11.09 1.06 7.08
CA PRO A 69 -10.24 0.63 8.20
C PRO A 69 -8.95 1.45 8.26
N ASP A 70 -8.30 1.53 9.44
CA ASP A 70 -7.16 2.44 9.70
C ASP A 70 -5.89 1.74 10.20
N ASP A 71 -6.00 0.92 11.25
CA ASP A 71 -4.85 0.22 11.84
C ASP A 71 -4.58 -1.09 11.12
N HIS A 72 -3.48 -1.15 10.37
CA HIS A 72 -3.05 -2.32 9.63
C HIS A 72 -2.05 -3.14 10.45
N TYR A 73 -2.30 -4.44 10.59
CA TYR A 73 -1.40 -5.43 11.17
C TYR A 73 -0.93 -6.36 10.06
N ILE A 74 0.38 -6.36 9.82
CA ILE A 74 1.03 -7.02 8.70
C ILE A 74 1.88 -8.19 9.21
N ASN A 75 1.51 -9.39 8.82
CA ASN A 75 2.20 -10.63 9.19
C ASN A 75 3.31 -10.95 8.21
N ASN A 76 4.34 -11.67 8.67
CA ASN A 76 5.48 -12.09 7.85
C ASN A 76 5.11 -13.12 6.76
N ASP A 77 3.91 -13.69 6.83
CA ASP A 77 3.33 -14.56 5.80
C ASP A 77 2.57 -13.80 4.70
N GLY A 78 2.53 -12.47 4.78
CA GLY A 78 1.85 -11.60 3.81
C GLY A 78 0.40 -11.28 4.14
N SER A 79 -0.19 -11.92 5.15
CA SER A 79 -1.54 -11.57 5.58
C SER A 79 -1.59 -10.20 6.25
N ILE A 80 -2.57 -9.39 5.86
CA ILE A 80 -2.81 -8.05 6.39
C ILE A 80 -4.22 -8.04 6.98
N SER A 81 -4.34 -7.69 8.25
CA SER A 81 -5.62 -7.45 8.91
C SER A 81 -5.73 -5.99 9.31
N SER A 82 -6.87 -5.37 9.07
CA SER A 82 -7.08 -3.96 9.39
C SER A 82 -8.17 -3.80 10.45
N VAL A 83 -7.98 -2.85 11.37
CA VAL A 83 -8.94 -2.46 12.41
C VAL A 83 -9.32 -1.02 12.17
N GLN A 84 -10.60 -0.71 12.28
CA GLN A 84 -11.08 0.65 12.10
C GLN A 84 -10.90 1.47 13.39
N THR A 85 -10.61 2.76 13.23
CA THR A 85 -10.45 3.70 14.33
C THR A 85 -11.29 4.96 14.07
N ASP A 86 -11.26 5.89 15.02
CA ASP A 86 -11.98 7.18 14.93
C ASP A 86 -11.04 8.34 14.55
N ASP A 87 -9.83 8.03 14.08
CA ASP A 87 -8.82 9.02 13.74
C ASP A 87 -8.69 9.24 12.21
N ASN A 88 -7.85 10.19 11.80
CA ASN A 88 -7.68 10.57 10.39
C ASN A 88 -6.37 10.05 9.79
N PHE A 89 -5.76 9.04 10.41
CA PHE A 89 -4.50 8.47 9.99
C PHE A 89 -4.54 6.95 10.04
N ASP A 90 -3.69 6.31 9.26
CA ASP A 90 -3.53 4.86 9.30
C ASP A 90 -2.27 4.54 10.10
N ARG A 91 -2.35 3.59 11.04
CA ARG A 91 -1.15 3.03 11.71
C ARG A 91 -0.80 1.69 11.10
N PHE A 92 0.48 1.48 10.87
CA PHE A 92 1.01 0.28 10.24
C PHE A 92 1.87 -0.48 11.24
N PHE A 93 1.44 -1.67 11.63
CA PHE A 93 2.11 -2.55 12.56
C PHE A 93 2.68 -3.76 11.83
N VAL A 94 3.99 -3.96 11.91
CA VAL A 94 4.64 -5.13 11.32
C VAL A 94 4.93 -6.17 12.38
N GLN A 95 4.79 -7.45 12.04
CA GLN A 95 5.09 -8.55 12.94
C GLN A 95 6.55 -8.49 13.39
N ASP A 96 6.73 -8.52 14.70
CA ASP A 96 8.01 -8.53 15.38
C ASP A 96 7.93 -9.47 16.58
N ASN A 97 8.51 -10.67 16.43
CA ASN A 97 8.49 -11.70 17.47
C ASN A 97 9.33 -11.32 18.70
N LEU A 98 10.11 -10.23 18.64
CA LEU A 98 10.83 -9.68 19.79
C LEU A 98 9.98 -8.67 20.58
N SER A 99 8.88 -8.18 20.00
CA SER A 99 7.93 -7.31 20.70
C SER A 99 7.04 -8.11 21.64
N GLU A 100 6.71 -7.53 22.81
CA GLU A 100 5.79 -8.14 23.78
C GLU A 100 4.42 -8.44 23.18
N THR A 101 3.96 -7.58 22.25
CA THR A 101 2.66 -7.73 21.57
C THR A 101 2.74 -8.58 20.31
N GLY A 102 3.94 -9.02 19.90
CA GLY A 102 4.19 -9.67 18.61
C GLY A 102 4.20 -8.73 17.40
N TYR A 103 3.99 -7.42 17.62
CA TYR A 103 3.99 -6.39 16.58
C TYR A 103 4.74 -5.14 17.03
N ARG A 104 5.31 -4.41 16.08
CA ARG A 104 5.86 -3.06 16.30
C ARG A 104 5.25 -2.06 15.33
N LEU A 105 5.13 -0.81 15.76
CA LEU A 105 4.73 0.29 14.86
C LEU A 105 5.84 0.52 13.82
N ALA A 106 5.48 0.43 12.55
CA ALA A 106 6.34 0.75 11.41
C ALA A 106 6.11 2.16 10.89
N GLY A 107 4.89 2.69 10.99
CA GLY A 107 4.56 4.05 10.58
C GLY A 107 3.14 4.47 10.97
N GLN A 108 2.91 5.78 10.95
CA GLN A 108 1.60 6.40 11.09
C GLN A 108 1.47 7.45 9.99
N LEU A 109 0.51 7.29 9.08
CA LEU A 109 0.42 8.10 7.86
C LEU A 109 -0.97 8.74 7.74
N ASN A 110 -1.03 10.03 7.46
CA ASN A 110 -2.31 10.71 7.23
C ASN A 110 -2.85 10.36 5.83
N LYS A 111 -4.16 10.11 5.77
CA LYS A 111 -4.90 9.91 4.53
C LYS A 111 -5.25 11.27 3.94
N ASN A 112 -4.98 11.45 2.65
CA ASN A 112 -5.34 12.69 1.95
C ASN A 112 -6.71 12.58 1.28
N ASP A 113 -7.19 13.67 0.67
CA ASP A 113 -8.50 13.73 -0.01
C ASP A 113 -8.65 12.75 -1.18
N ALA A 114 -7.54 12.22 -1.71
CA ALA A 114 -7.53 11.19 -2.75
C ALA A 114 -7.57 9.75 -2.17
N GLY A 115 -7.66 9.60 -0.85
CA GLY A 115 -7.60 8.31 -0.17
C GLY A 115 -6.21 7.68 -0.18
N LEU A 116 -5.16 8.48 -0.37
CA LEU A 116 -3.77 8.03 -0.43
C LEU A 116 -3.00 8.45 0.83
N VAL A 117 -1.97 7.69 1.16
CA VAL A 117 -1.01 7.98 2.24
C VAL A 117 0.36 8.28 1.65
N GLN A 118 1.06 9.24 2.23
CA GLN A 118 2.44 9.53 1.84
C GLN A 118 3.39 8.56 2.55
N PHE A 119 4.04 7.66 1.80
CA PHE A 119 5.04 6.75 2.35
C PHE A 119 6.29 7.52 2.79
N PRO A 120 6.88 7.21 3.96
CA PRO A 120 8.02 7.95 4.48
C PRO A 120 9.26 7.81 3.59
N GLY A 121 10.10 8.84 3.57
CA GLY A 121 11.35 8.82 2.79
C GLY A 121 12.46 7.94 3.39
N SER A 122 12.28 7.42 4.60
CA SER A 122 13.24 6.52 5.25
C SER A 122 12.60 5.79 6.42
N GLY A 123 13.12 4.61 6.75
CA GLY A 123 12.74 3.85 7.94
C GLY A 123 13.59 2.60 8.10
N THR A 124 13.11 1.66 8.92
CA THR A 124 13.77 0.36 9.07
C THR A 124 13.69 -0.44 7.77
N GLY A 125 14.85 -0.70 7.15
CA GLY A 125 14.94 -1.54 5.94
C GLY A 125 14.68 -0.82 4.62
N PHE A 126 14.50 0.52 4.64
CA PHE A 126 14.39 1.29 3.42
C PHE A 126 14.85 2.74 3.55
N ASP A 127 15.24 3.30 2.43
CA ASP A 127 15.49 4.73 2.22
C ASP A 127 14.90 5.17 0.89
N ARG A 128 14.88 6.48 0.64
CA ARG A 128 14.39 7.06 -0.61
C ARG A 128 15.54 7.47 -1.51
N TYR A 129 15.38 7.28 -2.81
CA TYR A 129 16.18 7.95 -3.84
C TYR A 129 15.32 8.82 -4.76
N GLY A 130 15.98 9.64 -5.58
CA GLY A 130 15.30 10.47 -6.56
C GLY A 130 14.95 11.87 -6.04
N THR A 131 14.40 12.69 -6.94
CA THR A 131 13.97 14.07 -6.63
C THR A 131 12.49 14.04 -6.26
N VAL A 132 12.03 14.93 -5.38
CA VAL A 132 10.60 15.09 -5.11
C VAL A 132 9.97 15.89 -6.24
N ASP A 133 9.06 15.28 -7.00
CA ASP A 133 8.34 15.98 -8.06
C ASP A 133 7.38 17.04 -7.50
N ALA A 134 7.45 18.24 -8.06
CA ALA A 134 6.61 19.38 -7.66
C ALA A 134 5.19 19.38 -8.29
N GLY A 135 4.81 18.38 -9.07
CA GLY A 135 3.51 18.35 -9.75
C GLY A 135 3.32 19.48 -10.77
N GLY A 136 2.05 19.79 -11.07
CA GLY A 136 1.66 20.90 -11.93
C GLY A 136 0.74 20.48 -13.08
N THR A 137 0.79 21.19 -14.22
CA THR A 137 0.01 20.85 -15.41
C THR A 137 0.92 20.24 -16.46
N SER A 138 0.84 18.92 -16.63
CA SER A 138 1.54 18.24 -17.72
C SER A 138 0.81 18.51 -19.04
N THR A 139 1.56 18.65 -20.13
CA THR A 139 1.01 18.77 -21.49
C THR A 139 1.09 17.46 -22.27
N SER A 140 1.78 16.45 -21.75
CA SER A 140 1.94 15.15 -22.39
C SER A 140 2.21 14.05 -21.35
N PRO A 141 1.20 13.26 -20.97
CA PRO A 141 -0.23 13.46 -21.26
C PRO A 141 -0.75 14.77 -20.64
N ALA A 142 -1.83 15.31 -21.20
CA ALA A 142 -2.47 16.49 -20.62
C ALA A 142 -3.22 16.09 -19.34
N GLU A 143 -2.70 16.50 -18.18
CA GLU A 143 -3.33 16.22 -16.88
C GLU A 143 -2.88 17.21 -15.79
N THR A 144 -3.69 17.31 -14.74
CA THR A 144 -3.29 17.96 -13.48
C THR A 144 -2.59 16.93 -12.60
N VAL A 145 -1.32 17.18 -12.33
CA VAL A 145 -0.42 16.31 -11.57
C VAL A 145 -0.36 16.79 -10.13
N GLY A 146 -0.54 15.87 -9.19
CA GLY A 146 -0.43 16.13 -7.75
C GLY A 146 0.99 16.46 -7.30
N GLN A 147 1.14 16.90 -6.07
CA GLN A 147 2.45 17.16 -5.48
C GLN A 147 3.13 15.85 -5.06
N GLY A 148 4.45 15.81 -5.11
CA GLY A 148 5.24 14.66 -4.69
C GLY A 148 5.07 13.43 -5.56
N ASP A 149 5.64 12.34 -5.06
CA ASP A 149 5.89 11.10 -5.81
C ASP A 149 5.94 9.87 -4.90
N HIS A 150 5.43 9.97 -3.67
CA HIS A 150 5.51 8.92 -2.65
C HIS A 150 4.13 8.59 -2.07
N TYR A 151 3.08 8.67 -2.89
CA TYR A 151 1.73 8.38 -2.44
C TYR A 151 1.31 6.96 -2.85
N LEU A 152 0.78 6.22 -1.88
CA LEU A 152 0.28 4.86 -2.01
C LEU A 152 -1.15 4.76 -1.48
N LYS A 153 -1.88 3.74 -1.91
CA LYS A 153 -3.06 3.30 -1.17
C LYS A 153 -2.62 2.75 0.20
N PRO A 154 -3.45 2.89 1.25
CA PRO A 154 -3.15 2.32 2.57
C PRO A 154 -2.76 0.85 2.52
N GLU A 155 -3.48 0.02 1.75
CA GLU A 155 -3.19 -1.41 1.64
C GLU A 155 -1.84 -1.67 0.95
N THR A 156 -1.49 -0.84 -0.03
CA THR A 156 -0.18 -0.92 -0.71
C THR A 156 0.95 -0.45 0.20
N ALA A 157 0.73 0.58 1.03
CA ALA A 157 1.68 1.00 2.04
C ALA A 157 1.88 -0.09 3.12
N ALA A 158 0.80 -0.74 3.57
CA ALA A 158 0.86 -1.86 4.50
C ALA A 158 1.69 -3.02 3.91
N ALA A 159 1.40 -3.43 2.68
CA ALA A 159 2.17 -4.44 1.96
C ALA A 159 3.66 -4.06 1.84
N LEU A 160 3.95 -2.80 1.53
CA LEU A 160 5.32 -2.30 1.40
C LEU A 160 6.05 -2.30 2.75
N PHE A 161 5.40 -1.89 3.85
CA PHE A 161 5.96 -1.99 5.21
C PHE A 161 6.26 -3.45 5.59
N GLY A 162 5.38 -4.39 5.26
CA GLY A 162 5.62 -5.82 5.44
C GLY A 162 6.84 -6.31 4.68
N LEU A 163 6.94 -5.95 3.39
CA LEU A 163 8.04 -6.31 2.53
C LEU A 163 9.39 -5.82 3.07
N VAL A 164 9.50 -4.52 3.36
CA VAL A 164 10.76 -3.94 3.84
C VAL A 164 11.13 -4.47 5.23
N ASN A 165 10.13 -4.74 6.09
CA ASN A 165 10.37 -5.39 7.38
C ASN A 165 10.92 -6.79 7.21
N LYS A 166 10.30 -7.62 6.36
CA LYS A 166 10.73 -9.00 6.11
C LYS A 166 12.14 -9.07 5.53
N LEU A 167 12.43 -8.24 4.53
CA LEU A 167 13.75 -8.20 3.90
C LEU A 167 14.82 -7.74 4.89
N HIS A 168 14.49 -6.79 5.76
CA HIS A 168 15.41 -6.33 6.80
C HIS A 168 15.62 -7.38 7.88
N SER A 169 14.55 -7.97 8.42
CA SER A 169 14.64 -8.94 9.52
C SER A 169 15.32 -10.24 9.11
N ASP A 170 15.02 -10.74 7.91
CA ASP A 170 15.47 -12.07 7.47
C ASP A 170 16.85 -12.00 6.82
N LEU A 171 17.17 -10.89 6.14
CA LEU A 171 18.34 -10.79 5.26
C LEU A 171 19.22 -9.57 5.52
N GLY A 172 18.82 -8.64 6.39
CA GLY A 172 19.54 -7.40 6.65
C GLY A 172 19.54 -6.43 5.46
N PHE A 173 18.65 -6.59 4.49
CA PHE A 173 18.61 -5.74 3.31
C PHE A 173 18.05 -4.36 3.64
N ASN A 174 18.51 -3.37 2.86
CA ASN A 174 17.99 -2.01 2.87
C ASN A 174 17.63 -1.62 1.43
N LEU A 175 16.35 -1.37 1.17
CA LEU A 175 15.86 -1.05 -0.17
C LEU A 175 15.76 0.46 -0.36
N SER A 176 16.43 0.97 -1.39
CA SER A 176 16.17 2.34 -1.85
C SER A 176 14.93 2.36 -2.74
N LEU A 177 13.88 3.01 -2.26
CA LEU A 177 12.58 3.19 -2.90
C LEU A 177 12.53 4.53 -3.66
N GLY A 178 11.83 4.52 -4.80
CA GLY A 178 11.67 5.66 -5.69
C GLY A 178 10.19 5.93 -5.95
N ASP A 179 9.91 6.34 -7.18
CA ASP A 179 8.61 6.87 -7.59
C ASP A 179 7.45 5.92 -7.26
N MET A 180 6.41 6.52 -6.68
CA MET A 180 5.06 6.00 -6.46
C MET A 180 4.08 6.96 -7.15
N SER A 181 2.82 7.06 -6.73
CA SER A 181 1.93 8.08 -7.29
C SER A 181 2.15 9.48 -6.69
N SER A 182 1.67 10.52 -7.35
CA SER A 182 1.56 11.86 -6.77
C SER A 182 0.36 11.98 -5.81
N SER A 183 0.25 13.10 -5.11
CA SER A 183 -0.77 13.31 -4.07
C SER A 183 -2.23 13.13 -4.52
N ASN A 184 -2.54 13.31 -5.80
CA ASN A 184 -3.87 13.08 -6.37
C ASN A 184 -3.98 11.74 -7.10
N GLY A 185 -2.96 10.88 -7.00
CA GLY A 185 -2.90 9.58 -7.65
C GLY A 185 -2.46 9.60 -9.12
N SER A 186 -2.06 10.75 -9.67
CA SER A 186 -1.46 10.83 -11.01
C SER A 186 -0.06 10.21 -11.04
N ASP A 187 0.46 10.01 -12.26
CA ASP A 187 1.89 9.76 -12.44
C ASP A 187 2.69 10.98 -11.92
N PRO A 188 3.86 10.79 -11.29
CA PRO A 188 4.74 11.90 -10.92
C PRO A 188 5.26 12.64 -12.14
N TRP A 189 5.34 13.97 -11.98
CA TRP A 189 5.89 14.85 -12.99
C TRP A 189 6.13 16.24 -12.41
N GLN A 190 7.07 16.96 -13.00
CA GLN A 190 7.25 18.40 -12.78
C GLN A 190 7.76 19.09 -14.04
N ALA A 191 7.59 20.41 -14.10
CA ALA A 191 8.02 21.22 -15.24
C ALA A 191 9.53 21.06 -15.53
N GLY A 192 9.87 20.74 -16.79
CA GLY A 192 11.25 20.51 -17.21
C GLY A 192 11.75 19.07 -17.07
N PHE A 193 10.94 18.16 -16.51
CA PHE A 193 11.29 16.77 -16.29
C PHE A 193 10.42 15.82 -17.13
N LYS A 194 10.86 14.57 -17.23
CA LYS A 194 10.10 13.52 -17.92
C LYS A 194 8.91 13.11 -17.06
N HIS A 195 7.85 12.68 -17.71
CA HIS A 195 6.67 12.15 -17.04
C HIS A 195 6.91 10.70 -16.61
N HIS A 196 6.67 10.40 -15.34
CA HIS A 196 6.97 9.11 -14.73
C HIS A 196 5.82 8.13 -14.94
N ALA A 197 5.59 7.82 -16.22
CA ALA A 197 4.44 7.04 -16.65
C ALA A 197 4.40 5.65 -16.01
N GLY A 198 3.24 5.30 -15.45
CA GLY A 198 2.94 3.96 -14.94
C GLY A 198 2.94 3.82 -13.42
N HIS A 199 2.93 4.95 -12.70
CA HIS A 199 2.81 5.03 -11.23
C HIS A 199 1.49 5.65 -10.74
N GLY A 200 0.65 6.15 -11.66
CA GLY A 200 -0.70 6.62 -11.41
C GLY A 200 -1.59 6.55 -12.66
N HIS A 201 -1.00 6.71 -13.85
CA HIS A 201 -1.57 6.55 -15.19
C HIS A 201 -3.01 7.05 -15.34
N LEU A 202 -3.21 8.37 -15.26
CA LEU A 202 -4.52 9.04 -15.34
C LEU A 202 -5.53 8.48 -14.31
N GLY A 203 -5.06 8.19 -13.09
CA GLY A 203 -5.88 7.66 -12.00
C GLY A 203 -6.11 6.15 -12.04
N LYS A 204 -5.68 5.43 -13.08
CA LYS A 204 -5.96 3.98 -13.23
C LYS A 204 -5.10 3.10 -12.33
N ARG A 205 -3.99 3.64 -11.83
CA ARG A 205 -2.98 2.91 -11.05
C ARG A 205 -2.57 3.65 -9.77
N SER A 206 -3.35 4.64 -9.37
CA SER A 206 -3.08 5.48 -8.22
C SER A 206 -2.74 4.67 -6.98
N GLY A 207 -1.53 4.91 -6.47
CA GLY A 207 -1.02 4.33 -5.25
C GLY A 207 -0.82 2.81 -5.25
N LEU A 208 -0.64 2.18 -6.42
CA LEU A 208 -0.42 0.73 -6.55
C LEU A 208 1.02 0.34 -6.89
N ASP A 209 1.87 1.31 -7.19
CA ASP A 209 3.18 1.11 -7.78
C ASP A 209 4.28 1.75 -6.93
N VAL A 210 5.42 1.07 -6.82
CA VAL A 210 6.65 1.60 -6.23
C VAL A 210 7.85 1.17 -7.03
N ASP A 211 8.73 2.12 -7.34
CA ASP A 211 10.04 1.84 -7.91
C ASP A 211 11.07 1.50 -6.83
N PHE A 212 12.05 0.64 -7.15
CA PHE A 212 13.17 0.35 -6.25
C PHE A 212 14.49 0.12 -7.00
N ARG A 213 15.59 0.27 -6.27
CA ARG A 213 16.95 -0.03 -6.75
C ARG A 213 17.31 -1.49 -6.52
N TYR A 214 17.92 -2.10 -7.53
CA TYR A 214 18.51 -3.43 -7.40
C TYR A 214 19.55 -3.49 -6.28
N LEU A 215 19.71 -4.69 -5.72
CA LEU A 215 20.69 -4.96 -4.66
C LEU A 215 21.98 -5.56 -5.21
N ASN A 216 23.09 -5.20 -4.57
CA ASN A 216 24.39 -5.82 -4.79
C ASN A 216 24.59 -7.08 -3.94
N SER A 217 25.76 -7.71 -4.03
CA SER A 217 26.11 -8.93 -3.26
C SER A 217 26.04 -8.71 -1.75
N ASP A 218 26.26 -7.48 -1.29
CA ASP A 218 26.28 -7.09 0.11
C ASP A 218 24.89 -6.71 0.64
N GLY A 219 23.85 -6.78 -0.21
CA GLY A 219 22.49 -6.42 0.15
C GLY A 219 22.21 -4.91 0.11
N ASN A 220 23.12 -4.12 -0.46
CA ASN A 220 22.97 -2.67 -0.60
C ASN A 220 22.37 -2.31 -1.96
N SER A 221 21.44 -1.36 -1.97
CA SER A 221 20.91 -0.79 -3.21
C SER A 221 21.99 -0.10 -4.04
N PHE A 222 21.91 -0.23 -5.37
CA PHE A 222 22.82 0.45 -6.30
C PHE A 222 22.10 0.93 -7.56
N GLN A 223 22.72 1.89 -8.24
CA GLN A 223 22.25 2.44 -9.51
C GLN A 223 23.17 2.02 -10.66
N SER A 224 22.59 1.65 -11.80
CA SER A 224 23.32 1.39 -13.04
C SER A 224 22.52 1.82 -14.27
N SER A 225 23.20 2.09 -15.39
CA SER A 225 22.56 2.29 -16.69
C SER A 225 21.89 1.00 -17.19
N ASN A 226 22.51 -0.16 -16.94
CA ASN A 226 21.98 -1.49 -17.18
C ASN A 226 22.40 -2.41 -16.02
N ALA A 227 21.45 -2.74 -15.15
CA ALA A 227 21.73 -3.52 -13.95
C ALA A 227 22.26 -4.92 -14.28
N PHE A 228 21.66 -5.63 -15.24
CA PHE A 228 22.08 -7.01 -15.59
C PHE A 228 23.50 -7.13 -16.16
N LYS A 229 24.08 -6.02 -16.62
CA LYS A 229 25.49 -5.96 -17.07
C LYS A 229 26.43 -5.39 -16.00
N SER A 230 25.90 -4.96 -14.87
CA SER A 230 26.69 -4.43 -13.76
C SER A 230 27.34 -5.55 -12.99
N SER A 231 28.63 -5.44 -12.68
CA SER A 231 29.32 -6.34 -11.75
C SER A 231 28.75 -6.26 -10.33
N SER A 232 28.07 -5.16 -10.00
CA SER A 232 27.39 -5.00 -8.73
C SER A 232 26.04 -5.74 -8.68
N PHE A 233 25.50 -6.26 -9.78
CA PHE A 233 24.20 -6.91 -9.74
C PHE A 233 24.28 -8.31 -9.11
N SER A 234 23.47 -8.54 -8.08
CA SER A 234 23.34 -9.86 -7.46
C SER A 234 22.03 -10.53 -7.88
N SER A 235 22.10 -11.52 -8.77
CA SER A 235 20.90 -12.30 -9.15
C SER A 235 20.23 -12.94 -7.93
N LEU A 236 21.02 -13.44 -6.97
CA LEU A 236 20.51 -14.07 -5.76
C LEU A 236 19.74 -13.08 -4.87
N ASN A 237 20.32 -11.92 -4.57
CA ASN A 237 19.69 -10.98 -3.65
C ASN A 237 18.45 -10.35 -4.26
N ASN A 238 18.49 -10.05 -5.57
CA ASN A 238 17.29 -9.54 -6.26
C ASN A 238 16.21 -10.61 -6.37
N GLN A 239 16.55 -11.89 -6.59
CA GLN A 239 15.55 -12.99 -6.52
C GLN A 239 14.87 -13.04 -5.15
N ARG A 240 15.62 -12.92 -4.06
CA ARG A 240 15.06 -12.89 -2.69
C ARG A 240 14.13 -11.70 -2.46
N VAL A 241 14.44 -10.53 -3.03
CA VAL A 241 13.53 -9.38 -3.03
C VAL A 241 12.22 -9.73 -3.74
N TYR A 242 12.29 -10.37 -4.90
CA TYR A 242 11.09 -10.77 -5.64
C TYR A 242 10.25 -11.82 -4.89
N ASP A 243 10.88 -12.84 -4.34
CA ASP A 243 10.20 -13.90 -3.60
C ASP A 243 9.47 -13.33 -2.37
N ALA A 244 10.11 -12.41 -1.64
CA ALA A 244 9.50 -11.71 -0.53
C ALA A 244 8.37 -10.78 -0.98
N ALA A 245 8.57 -10.03 -2.06
CA ALA A 245 7.56 -9.09 -2.55
C ALA A 245 6.29 -9.81 -3.06
N ALA A 246 6.44 -11.01 -3.65
CA ALA A 246 5.31 -11.87 -4.00
C ALA A 246 4.46 -12.28 -2.80
N THR A 247 5.08 -12.47 -1.63
CA THR A 247 4.37 -12.79 -0.37
C THR A 247 3.41 -11.66 0.02
N PHE A 248 3.75 -10.40 -0.26
CA PHE A 248 2.94 -9.23 0.06
C PHE A 248 2.05 -8.74 -1.10
N GLY A 249 1.79 -9.60 -2.10
CA GLY A 249 0.85 -9.28 -3.18
C GLY A 249 1.40 -8.37 -4.27
N PHE A 250 2.69 -8.06 -4.26
CA PHE A 250 3.33 -7.49 -5.44
C PHE A 250 3.58 -8.63 -6.43
N THR A 251 2.88 -8.71 -7.57
CA THR A 251 3.02 -9.87 -8.48
C THR A 251 3.09 -9.55 -9.97
N LYS A 252 2.96 -8.28 -10.38
CA LYS A 252 3.07 -7.87 -11.80
C LYS A 252 4.17 -6.85 -12.06
N ASN A 253 4.60 -6.78 -13.32
CA ASN A 253 5.71 -5.96 -13.81
C ASN A 253 7.07 -6.29 -13.18
N TYR A 254 7.20 -7.54 -12.70
CA TYR A 254 8.42 -8.13 -12.16
C TYR A 254 9.42 -8.43 -13.29
N GLN A 255 10.60 -7.80 -13.31
CA GLN A 255 11.73 -8.35 -14.08
C GLN A 255 12.70 -9.09 -13.18
N GLY A 256 12.22 -10.13 -12.49
CA GLY A 256 13.04 -11.08 -11.75
C GLY A 256 13.41 -12.26 -12.62
N THR A 257 14.33 -12.04 -13.57
CA THR A 257 15.13 -12.98 -14.39
C THR A 257 15.25 -12.43 -15.81
N SER A 258 16.49 -12.30 -16.29
CA SER A 258 16.80 -12.16 -17.72
C SER A 258 16.73 -13.52 -18.40
#